data_AF-A0A7C4C7B2-F1
#
_entry.id   AF-A0A7C4C7B2-F1
#
_cell.length_a   1.000
_cell.length_b   1.000
_cell.length_c   1.000
_cell.angle_alpha   90.00
_cell.angle_beta   90.00
_cell.angle_gamma   90.00
#
_symmetry.space_group_name_H-M   'P 1'
#
loop_
_entity.id
_entity.type
_entity.pdbx_description
1 polymer ?
#
loop_
_entity_poly.entity_id
_entity_poly.type
_entity_poly.pdbx_seq_one_letter_code
_entity_poly.pdbx_strand_id
1 'polypeptide(L)'
;PLGTNGNRTIASLIALKIHEKLRINVRIASDPYRIALITSRPLNPESIIQIIHEINMEMEDLVKALKNTSEYKWKIFHVARRMGVIEKEAKISRIESIIPYLEGSIVEGEAIREALQDYFEVESVKKYLNDINSGKVEIIVVRRNLNEEISPLTKQILMQTLPQGLIPSSEAPLNLVEIVKERIQNREIILACIHCRKWMGKYRLKYIPDEITCPKCGAKAIGTTYREDILKIIDKKFKGRKLSEDEKKDLENFQKSISLIMSYGKRALIALAARGIGPTTASRILRGPQKTEEEFYLEILEAEKEYLRTRMFWGE
;
A
#
# COMPACT_ATOMS: atom_id res chain seq x y z
N PRO A 1 1.91 18.94 -15.22
CA PRO A 1 1.33 17.92 -14.32
C PRO A 1 -0.03 18.38 -13.78
N LEU A 2 -1.03 17.50 -13.74
CA LEU A 2 -2.41 17.84 -13.35
C LEU A 2 -2.67 17.81 -11.83
N GLY A 3 -1.65 17.55 -11.03
CA GLY A 3 -1.78 17.34 -9.59
C GLY A 3 -2.52 16.05 -9.25
N THR A 4 -2.77 15.81 -7.95
CA THR A 4 -3.36 14.56 -7.47
C THR A 4 -4.75 14.31 -8.04
N ASN A 5 -5.64 15.31 -7.97
CA ASN A 5 -7.04 15.15 -8.40
C ASN A 5 -7.14 15.02 -9.92
N GLY A 6 -6.42 15.83 -10.68
CA GLY A 6 -6.46 15.72 -12.15
C GLY A 6 -5.83 14.42 -12.66
N ASN A 7 -4.73 13.95 -12.05
CA ASN A 7 -4.19 12.62 -12.37
C ASN A 7 -5.17 11.50 -11.98
N ARG A 8 -5.87 11.60 -10.85
CA ARG A 8 -6.91 10.63 -10.46
C ARG A 8 -8.06 10.61 -11.47
N THR A 9 -8.55 11.78 -11.87
CA THR A 9 -9.66 11.90 -12.83
C THR A 9 -9.30 11.26 -14.17
N ILE A 10 -8.18 11.65 -14.78
CA ILE A 10 -7.79 11.10 -16.08
C ILE A 10 -7.48 9.60 -15.98
N ALA A 11 -6.84 9.14 -14.89
CA ALA A 11 -6.60 7.71 -14.68
C ALA A 11 -7.90 6.90 -14.58
N SER A 12 -8.90 7.43 -13.86
CA SER A 12 -10.21 6.78 -13.70
C SER A 12 -10.96 6.70 -15.03
N LEU A 13 -10.89 7.75 -15.85
CA LEU A 13 -11.48 7.77 -17.19
C LEU A 13 -10.78 6.80 -18.15
N ILE A 14 -9.45 6.77 -18.15
CA ILE A 14 -8.69 5.80 -18.96
C ILE A 14 -9.03 4.36 -18.54
N ALA A 15 -9.06 4.09 -17.23
CA ALA A 15 -9.41 2.77 -16.70
C ALA A 15 -10.83 2.35 -17.08
N LEU A 16 -11.81 3.26 -16.99
CA LEU A 16 -13.17 3.03 -17.45
C LEU A 16 -13.19 2.62 -18.92
N LYS A 17 -12.53 3.39 -19.80
CA LYS A 17 -12.49 3.09 -21.24
C LYS A 17 -11.75 1.80 -21.58
N ILE A 18 -10.67 1.48 -20.87
CA ILE A 18 -9.99 0.18 -21.00
C ILE A 18 -10.94 -0.95 -20.62
N HIS A 19 -11.69 -0.80 -19.53
CA HIS A 19 -12.65 -1.81 -19.09
C HIS A 19 -13.78 -2.00 -20.12
N GLU A 20 -14.37 -0.91 -20.62
CA GLU A 20 -15.44 -0.93 -21.63
C GLU A 20 -14.99 -1.60 -22.93
N LYS A 21 -13.81 -1.23 -23.45
CA LYS A 21 -13.31 -1.74 -24.74
C LYS A 21 -12.67 -3.10 -24.67
N LEU A 22 -11.84 -3.34 -23.66
CA LEU A 22 -10.97 -4.51 -23.61
C LEU A 22 -11.46 -5.57 -22.62
N ARG A 23 -12.50 -5.26 -21.82
CA ARG A 23 -13.04 -6.13 -20.75
C ARG A 23 -11.96 -6.57 -19.75
N ILE A 24 -11.00 -5.69 -19.49
CA ILE A 24 -9.90 -5.91 -18.55
C ILE A 24 -10.14 -5.06 -17.31
N ASN A 25 -9.92 -5.64 -16.13
CA ASN A 25 -9.87 -4.87 -14.90
C ASN A 25 -8.54 -4.12 -14.78
N VAL A 26 -8.62 -2.82 -14.52
CA VAL A 26 -7.45 -1.96 -14.36
C VAL A 26 -7.36 -1.54 -12.90
N ARG A 27 -6.24 -1.85 -12.26
CA ARG A 27 -5.89 -1.22 -10.98
C ARG A 27 -5.18 0.09 -11.26
N ILE A 28 -5.56 1.12 -10.54
CA ILE A 28 -5.02 2.47 -10.69
C ILE A 28 -4.21 2.80 -9.45
N ALA A 29 -3.06 3.42 -9.66
CA ALA A 29 -2.43 4.23 -8.65
C ALA A 29 -2.03 5.57 -9.26
N SER A 30 -2.10 6.63 -8.46
CA SER A 30 -1.69 7.96 -8.91
C SER A 30 -1.04 8.73 -7.77
N ASP A 31 -0.11 9.60 -8.16
CA ASP A 31 0.48 10.63 -7.31
C ASP A 31 0.37 11.98 -8.05
N PRO A 32 0.81 13.13 -7.49
CA PRO A 32 0.69 14.42 -8.17
C PRO A 32 1.38 14.54 -9.55
N TYR A 33 2.23 13.59 -9.90
CA TYR A 33 3.08 13.60 -11.09
C TYR A 33 2.83 12.43 -12.05
N ARG A 34 2.29 11.31 -11.57
CA ARG A 34 2.29 10.03 -12.30
C ARG A 34 0.98 9.27 -12.15
N ILE A 35 0.71 8.44 -13.15
CA ILE A 35 -0.39 7.47 -13.17
C ILE A 35 0.20 6.11 -13.51
N ALA A 36 -0.14 5.10 -12.72
CA ALA A 36 0.13 3.71 -13.01
C ALA A 36 -1.18 2.99 -13.30
N LEU A 37 -1.27 2.39 -14.49
CA LEU A 37 -2.35 1.51 -14.90
C LEU A 37 -1.82 0.08 -14.89
N ILE A 38 -2.47 -0.75 -14.11
CA ILE A 38 -1.99 -2.10 -13.79
C ILE A 38 -3.03 -3.08 -14.31
N THR A 39 -2.62 -3.93 -15.25
CA THR A 39 -3.50 -4.87 -15.94
C THR A 39 -2.97 -6.30 -15.86
N SER A 40 -3.89 -7.27 -16.03
CA SER A 40 -3.54 -8.70 -16.03
C SER A 40 -2.78 -9.16 -17.28
N ARG A 41 -2.78 -8.36 -18.34
CA ARG A 41 -2.06 -8.60 -19.59
C ARG A 41 -1.47 -7.30 -20.14
N PRO A 42 -0.36 -7.38 -20.91
CA PRO A 42 0.20 -6.22 -21.58
C PRO A 42 -0.83 -5.53 -22.48
N LEU A 43 -0.82 -4.19 -22.47
CA LEU A 43 -1.65 -3.37 -23.35
C LEU A 43 -0.81 -2.78 -24.47
N ASN A 44 -1.38 -2.68 -25.66
CA ASN A 44 -0.73 -2.01 -26.77
C ASN A 44 -0.74 -0.48 -26.55
N PRO A 45 0.42 0.21 -26.54
CA PRO A 45 0.48 1.66 -26.33
C PRO A 45 -0.40 2.49 -27.28
N GLU A 46 -0.49 2.10 -28.54
CA GLU A 46 -1.29 2.79 -29.54
C GLU A 46 -2.79 2.69 -29.22
N SER A 47 -3.23 1.56 -28.65
CA SER A 47 -4.61 1.40 -28.15
C SER A 47 -4.88 2.32 -26.95
N ILE A 48 -3.87 2.58 -26.11
CA ILE A 48 -4.00 3.52 -24.99
C ILE A 48 -4.08 4.97 -25.50
N ILE A 49 -3.24 5.34 -26.48
CA ILE A 49 -3.31 6.66 -27.12
C ILE A 49 -4.68 6.89 -27.72
N GLN A 50 -5.19 5.91 -28.48
CA GLN A 50 -6.53 5.99 -29.04
C GLN A 50 -7.60 6.16 -27.94
N ILE A 51 -7.49 5.39 -26.84
CA ILE A 51 -8.39 5.55 -25.70
C ILE A 51 -8.34 6.98 -25.15
N ILE A 52 -7.15 7.56 -24.98
CA ILE A 52 -6.99 8.93 -24.46
C ILE A 52 -7.69 9.95 -25.37
N HIS A 53 -7.55 9.82 -26.69
CA HIS A 53 -8.22 10.70 -27.66
C HIS A 53 -9.75 10.57 -27.64
N GLU A 54 -10.26 9.39 -27.30
CA GLU A 54 -11.70 9.11 -27.24
C GLU A 54 -12.32 9.39 -25.85
N ILE A 55 -11.53 9.86 -24.87
CA ILE A 55 -12.09 10.19 -23.55
C ILE A 55 -13.11 11.31 -23.71
N ASN A 56 -14.34 10.97 -23.37
CA ASN A 56 -15.40 11.94 -23.17
C ASN A 56 -15.49 12.33 -21.70
N MET A 57 -15.83 13.59 -21.44
CA MET A 57 -15.92 14.17 -20.10
C MET A 57 -17.34 14.62 -19.76
N GLU A 58 -18.33 13.91 -20.30
CA GLU A 58 -19.71 14.10 -19.89
C GLU A 58 -19.92 13.60 -18.46
N MET A 59 -20.92 14.17 -17.78
CA MET A 59 -21.21 13.86 -16.40
C MET A 59 -21.45 12.36 -16.16
N GLU A 60 -22.05 11.67 -17.13
CA GLU A 60 -22.29 10.23 -17.04
C GLU A 60 -20.98 9.41 -17.00
N ASP A 61 -20.00 9.75 -17.84
CA ASP A 61 -18.68 9.09 -17.85
C ASP A 61 -17.91 9.37 -16.55
N LEU A 62 -17.97 10.61 -16.04
CA LEU A 62 -17.34 10.98 -14.77
C LEU A 62 -17.93 10.19 -13.59
N VAL A 63 -19.25 10.05 -13.55
CA VAL A 63 -19.93 9.27 -12.51
C VAL A 63 -19.57 7.79 -12.62
N LYS A 64 -19.59 7.21 -13.82
CA LYS A 64 -19.18 5.80 -14.04
C LYS A 64 -17.73 5.57 -13.62
N ALA A 65 -16.82 6.48 -13.97
CA ALA A 65 -15.42 6.41 -13.57
C ALA A 65 -15.28 6.49 -12.04
N LEU A 66 -15.96 7.44 -11.40
CA LEU A 66 -15.94 7.63 -9.96
C LEU A 66 -16.48 6.42 -9.20
N LYS A 67 -17.60 5.82 -9.63
CA LYS A 67 -18.22 4.66 -8.95
C LYS A 67 -17.27 3.46 -8.83
N ASN A 68 -16.28 3.35 -9.71
CA ASN A 68 -15.26 2.29 -9.69
C ASN A 68 -14.06 2.59 -8.76
N THR A 69 -14.07 3.71 -8.03
CA THR A 69 -12.96 4.13 -7.15
C THR A 69 -13.19 3.78 -5.68
N SER A 70 -12.11 3.73 -4.90
CA SER A 70 -12.19 3.61 -3.44
C SER A 70 -12.78 4.85 -2.77
N GLU A 71 -12.57 6.01 -3.37
CA GLU A 71 -13.01 7.32 -2.93
C GLU A 71 -14.53 7.41 -2.92
N TYR A 72 -15.19 6.83 -3.93
CA TYR A 72 -16.64 6.67 -3.95
C TYR A 72 -17.13 5.82 -2.78
N LYS A 73 -16.53 4.63 -2.57
CA LYS A 73 -16.90 3.72 -1.46
C LYS A 73 -16.74 4.40 -0.10
N TRP A 74 -15.68 5.19 0.07
CA TRP A 74 -15.45 5.99 1.26
C TRP A 74 -16.54 7.06 1.44
N LYS A 75 -16.83 7.82 0.40
CA LYS A 75 -17.83 8.90 0.45
C LYS A 75 -19.23 8.38 0.71
N ILE A 76 -19.68 7.34 0.01
CA ILE A 76 -21.01 6.78 0.22
C ILE A 76 -21.16 6.20 1.64
N PHE A 77 -20.12 5.58 2.19
CA PHE A 77 -20.12 5.13 3.59
C PHE A 77 -20.32 6.31 4.57
N HIS A 78 -19.56 7.40 4.40
CA HIS A 78 -19.67 8.57 5.28
C HIS A 78 -20.98 9.32 5.14
N VAL A 79 -21.50 9.46 3.92
CA VAL A 79 -22.80 10.09 3.67
C VAL A 79 -23.92 9.24 4.25
N ALA A 80 -23.94 7.93 3.99
CA ALA A 80 -24.93 7.01 4.54
C ALA A 80 -24.95 7.06 6.08
N ARG A 81 -23.78 7.14 6.72
CA ARG A 81 -23.66 7.26 8.17
C ARG A 81 -24.16 8.61 8.69
N ARG A 82 -23.83 9.72 8.01
CA ARG A 82 -24.34 11.06 8.38
C ARG A 82 -25.86 11.15 8.24
N MET A 83 -26.42 10.48 7.24
CA MET A 83 -27.87 10.45 6.98
C MET A 83 -28.62 9.39 7.79
N GLY A 84 -27.94 8.64 8.67
CA GLY A 84 -28.58 7.65 9.55
C GLY A 84 -29.01 6.35 8.86
N VAL A 85 -28.55 6.11 7.64
CA VAL A 85 -28.82 4.88 6.87
C VAL A 85 -28.03 3.69 7.41
N ILE A 86 -26.84 3.97 7.98
CA ILE A 86 -26.01 2.97 8.64
C ILE A 86 -25.62 3.43 10.05
N GLU A 87 -25.43 2.45 10.94
CA GLU A 87 -25.01 2.68 12.32
C GLU A 87 -23.64 3.38 12.41
N LYS A 88 -23.41 4.11 13.51
CA LYS A 88 -22.12 4.77 13.75
C LYS A 88 -20.99 3.76 13.93
N GLU A 89 -21.29 2.55 14.38
CA GLU A 89 -20.31 1.50 14.63
C GLU A 89 -20.11 0.59 13.40
N ALA A 90 -20.83 0.86 12.30
CA ALA A 90 -20.72 0.09 11.07
C ALA A 90 -19.29 0.15 10.51
N LYS A 91 -18.75 -1.02 10.13
CA LYS A 91 -17.44 -1.12 9.48
C LYS A 91 -17.57 -0.86 7.99
N ILE A 92 -16.60 -0.13 7.42
CA ILE A 92 -16.58 0.20 5.98
C ILE A 92 -16.59 -1.05 5.08
N SER A 93 -16.07 -2.18 5.53
CA SER A 93 -16.08 -3.44 4.75
C SER A 93 -17.48 -3.92 4.39
N ARG A 94 -18.53 -3.49 5.11
CA ARG A 94 -19.92 -3.81 4.81
C ARG A 94 -20.55 -2.89 3.76
N ILE A 95 -19.86 -1.83 3.32
CA ILE A 95 -20.46 -0.85 2.40
C ILE A 95 -20.78 -1.48 1.04
N GLU A 96 -19.97 -2.43 0.57
CA GLU A 96 -20.15 -3.05 -0.75
C GLU A 96 -21.49 -3.76 -0.88
N SER A 97 -21.96 -4.42 0.19
CA SER A 97 -23.27 -5.07 0.21
C SER A 97 -24.44 -4.07 0.25
N ILE A 98 -24.19 -2.82 0.65
CA ILE A 98 -25.23 -1.80 0.84
C ILE A 98 -25.38 -0.94 -0.41
N ILE A 99 -24.30 -0.70 -1.16
CA ILE A 99 -24.28 0.16 -2.37
C ILE A 99 -25.45 -0.13 -3.33
N PRO A 100 -25.75 -1.40 -3.70
CA PRO A 100 -26.85 -1.69 -4.63
C PRO A 100 -28.22 -1.18 -4.14
N TYR A 101 -28.44 -1.11 -2.82
CA TYR A 101 -29.69 -0.62 -2.23
C TYR A 101 -29.75 0.91 -2.14
N LEU A 102 -28.61 1.59 -2.34
CA LEU A 102 -28.53 3.05 -2.33
C LEU A 102 -28.53 3.66 -3.73
N GLU A 103 -28.51 2.84 -4.79
CA GLU A 103 -28.54 3.33 -6.16
C GLU A 103 -29.79 4.18 -6.42
N GLY A 104 -29.60 5.36 -7.01
CA GLY A 104 -30.67 6.32 -7.27
C GLY A 104 -31.23 7.04 -6.04
N SER A 105 -30.70 6.79 -4.84
CA SER A 105 -31.10 7.47 -3.62
C SER A 105 -30.46 8.86 -3.47
N ILE A 106 -31.03 9.69 -2.58
CA ILE A 106 -30.44 10.97 -2.16
C ILE A 106 -29.02 10.77 -1.59
N VAL A 107 -28.79 9.64 -0.91
CA VAL A 107 -27.50 9.27 -0.32
C VAL A 107 -26.44 9.09 -1.40
N GLU A 108 -26.78 8.38 -2.48
CA GLU A 108 -25.87 8.20 -3.61
C GLU A 108 -25.63 9.53 -4.34
N GLY A 109 -26.68 10.32 -4.60
CA GLY A 109 -26.54 11.61 -5.25
C GLY A 109 -25.62 12.57 -4.49
N GLU A 110 -25.79 12.63 -3.17
CA GLU A 110 -24.92 13.41 -2.27
C GLU A 110 -23.47 12.89 -2.29
N ALA A 111 -23.29 11.57 -2.19
CA ALA A 111 -21.97 10.95 -2.21
C ALA A 111 -21.22 11.20 -3.52
N ILE A 112 -21.90 11.10 -4.66
CA ILE A 112 -21.35 11.43 -5.98
C ILE A 112 -20.95 12.89 -6.03
N ARG A 113 -21.81 13.82 -5.60
CA ARG A 113 -21.53 15.26 -5.63
C ARG A 113 -20.30 15.60 -4.79
N GLU A 114 -20.25 15.16 -3.53
CA GLU A 114 -19.09 15.39 -2.66
C GLU A 114 -17.82 14.73 -3.21
N ALA A 115 -17.92 13.52 -3.75
CA ALA A 115 -16.75 12.80 -4.24
C ALA A 115 -16.18 13.43 -5.52
N LEU A 116 -17.02 13.89 -6.44
CA LEU A 116 -16.57 14.63 -7.62
C LEU A 116 -15.88 15.93 -7.20
N GLN A 117 -16.47 16.68 -6.26
CA GLN A 117 -15.89 17.93 -5.78
C GLN A 117 -14.55 17.74 -5.06
N ASP A 118 -14.44 16.73 -4.19
CA ASP A 118 -13.24 16.54 -3.36
C ASP A 118 -12.09 15.85 -4.11
N TYR A 119 -12.41 14.94 -5.03
CA TYR A 119 -11.43 14.02 -5.59
C TYR A 119 -11.20 14.15 -7.09
N PHE A 120 -12.10 14.81 -7.83
CA PHE A 120 -11.98 14.97 -9.28
C PHE A 120 -11.72 16.43 -9.64
N GLU A 121 -10.92 16.63 -10.69
CA GLU A 121 -10.62 17.94 -11.26
C GLU A 121 -11.03 17.91 -12.73
N VAL A 122 -12.18 18.51 -13.05
CA VAL A 122 -12.84 18.35 -14.36
C VAL A 122 -12.30 19.38 -15.35
N GLU A 123 -12.24 20.64 -14.96
CA GLU A 123 -11.88 21.75 -15.83
C GLU A 123 -10.45 21.60 -16.36
N SER A 124 -9.49 21.34 -15.47
CA SER A 124 -8.09 21.22 -15.86
C SER A 124 -7.83 19.99 -16.74
N VAL A 125 -8.51 18.87 -16.47
CA VAL A 125 -8.40 17.65 -17.28
C VAL A 125 -9.01 17.85 -18.66
N LYS A 126 -10.17 18.52 -18.76
CA LYS A 126 -10.81 18.82 -20.03
C LYS A 126 -9.92 19.68 -20.92
N LYS A 127 -9.29 20.70 -20.34
CA LYS A 127 -8.30 21.52 -21.05
C LYS A 127 -7.11 20.68 -21.52
N TYR A 128 -6.59 19.81 -20.67
CA TYR A 128 -5.44 18.97 -20.99
C TYR A 128 -5.73 17.96 -22.11
N LEU A 129 -6.90 17.31 -22.11
CA LEU A 129 -7.33 16.44 -23.20
C LEU A 129 -7.50 17.21 -24.52
N ASN A 130 -8.03 18.44 -24.47
CA ASN A 130 -8.09 19.30 -25.65
C ASN A 130 -6.70 19.70 -26.17
N ASP A 131 -5.76 19.99 -25.27
CA ASP A 131 -4.38 20.30 -25.64
C ASP A 131 -3.68 19.08 -26.27
N ILE A 132 -3.99 17.85 -25.82
CA ILE A 132 -3.56 16.60 -26.49
C ILE A 132 -4.19 16.49 -27.88
N ASN A 133 -5.51 16.62 -27.99
CA ASN A 133 -6.25 16.48 -29.26
C ASN A 133 -5.85 17.53 -30.30
N SER A 134 -5.45 18.74 -29.86
CA SER A 134 -4.97 19.81 -30.75
C SER A 134 -3.47 19.73 -31.06
N GLY A 135 -2.75 18.74 -30.51
CA GLY A 135 -1.31 18.56 -30.73
C GLY A 135 -0.41 19.52 -29.94
N LYS A 136 -0.95 20.31 -29.01
CA LYS A 136 -0.16 21.15 -28.09
C LYS A 136 0.58 20.32 -27.04
N VAL A 137 0.04 19.15 -26.69
CA VAL A 137 0.65 18.16 -25.81
C VAL A 137 0.93 16.92 -26.62
N GLU A 138 2.21 16.58 -26.77
CA GLU A 138 2.65 15.37 -27.43
C GLU A 138 2.62 14.17 -26.47
N ILE A 139 2.22 12.99 -26.98
CA ILE A 139 2.32 11.72 -26.25
C ILE A 139 3.46 10.90 -26.85
N ILE A 140 4.48 10.65 -26.05
CA ILE A 140 5.64 9.84 -26.46
C ILE A 140 5.55 8.44 -25.84
N VAL A 141 5.65 7.43 -26.70
CA VAL A 141 5.65 6.01 -26.28
C VAL A 141 7.08 5.53 -26.05
N VAL A 142 7.36 5.05 -24.85
CA VAL A 142 8.60 4.37 -24.52
C VAL A 142 8.26 2.97 -23.99
N ARG A 143 8.65 1.94 -24.73
CA ARG A 143 8.53 0.54 -24.30
C ARG A 143 9.79 0.17 -23.54
N ARG A 144 9.63 -0.43 -22.35
CA ARG A 144 10.73 -1.00 -21.57
C ARG A 144 10.34 -2.34 -21.00
N ASN A 145 11.32 -3.23 -20.94
CA ASN A 145 11.21 -4.48 -20.20
C ASN A 145 11.56 -4.24 -18.73
N LEU A 146 10.99 -5.03 -17.83
CA LEU A 146 11.30 -4.92 -16.40
C LEU A 146 12.75 -5.32 -16.05
N ASN A 147 13.45 -5.99 -16.97
CA ASN A 147 14.88 -6.32 -16.84
C ASN A 147 15.79 -5.13 -17.21
N GLU A 148 15.26 -4.09 -17.84
CA GLU A 148 15.99 -2.88 -18.18
C GLU A 148 15.92 -1.85 -17.05
N GLU A 149 16.82 -0.87 -17.06
CA GLU A 149 16.84 0.19 -16.06
C GLU A 149 15.51 0.97 -16.04
N ILE A 150 14.83 0.89 -14.90
CA ILE A 150 13.55 1.56 -14.67
C ILE A 150 13.82 3.05 -14.42
N SER A 151 13.05 3.93 -15.06
CA SER A 151 13.21 5.37 -14.85
C SER A 151 13.02 5.75 -13.36
N PRO A 152 13.73 6.75 -12.83
CA PRO A 152 13.54 7.20 -11.44
C PRO A 152 12.09 7.58 -11.12
N LEU A 153 11.36 8.10 -12.12
CA LEU A 153 9.94 8.43 -12.00
C LEU A 153 9.09 7.15 -11.83
N THR A 154 9.32 6.15 -12.67
CA THR A 154 8.62 4.86 -12.60
C THR A 154 8.93 4.12 -11.29
N LYS A 155 10.19 4.18 -10.83
CA LYS A 155 10.62 3.54 -9.57
C LYS A 155 9.77 3.96 -8.38
N GLN A 156 9.47 5.27 -8.26
CA GLN A 156 8.71 5.82 -7.13
C GLN A 156 7.26 5.33 -7.06
N ILE A 157 6.55 5.30 -8.19
CA ILE A 157 5.17 4.81 -8.20
C ILE A 157 5.11 3.27 -8.03
N LEU A 158 6.12 2.55 -8.51
CA LEU A 158 6.26 1.11 -8.25
C LEU A 158 6.46 0.80 -6.77
N MET A 159 7.31 1.54 -6.05
CA MET A 159 7.50 1.34 -4.59
C MET A 159 6.20 1.28 -3.79
N GLN A 160 5.21 2.08 -4.20
CA GLN A 160 3.90 2.18 -3.52
C GLN A 160 2.93 1.08 -3.95
N THR A 161 3.03 0.62 -5.19
CA THR A 161 2.05 -0.27 -5.82
C THR A 161 2.41 -1.73 -5.75
N LEU A 162 3.70 -2.09 -5.62
CA LEU A 162 4.17 -3.48 -5.64
C LEU A 162 3.50 -4.43 -4.63
N PRO A 163 3.29 -4.03 -3.36
CA PRO A 163 2.55 -4.86 -2.40
C PRO A 163 1.16 -5.24 -2.88
N GLN A 164 0.54 -4.42 -3.73
CA GLN A 164 -0.84 -4.58 -4.17
C GLN A 164 -0.98 -5.61 -5.32
N GLY A 165 -0.06 -6.57 -5.43
CA GLY A 165 -0.20 -7.72 -6.33
C GLY A 165 0.22 -7.44 -7.78
N LEU A 166 1.25 -6.63 -7.98
CA LEU A 166 1.66 -6.20 -9.32
C LEU A 166 2.34 -7.27 -10.16
N ILE A 167 2.87 -8.36 -9.58
CA ILE A 167 3.79 -9.27 -10.27
C ILE A 167 3.57 -10.75 -9.88
N PRO A 168 3.60 -11.70 -10.85
CA PRO A 168 3.61 -13.14 -10.58
C PRO A 168 4.76 -13.59 -9.68
N SER A 169 4.52 -14.58 -8.85
CA SER A 169 5.38 -14.98 -7.73
C SER A 169 6.66 -15.74 -8.09
N SER A 170 6.81 -16.24 -9.32
CA SER A 170 7.89 -17.18 -9.65
C SER A 170 9.18 -16.54 -10.17
N GLU A 171 9.10 -15.39 -10.85
CA GLU A 171 10.26 -14.69 -11.43
C GLU A 171 10.01 -13.17 -11.41
N ALA A 172 10.44 -12.50 -10.33
CA ALA A 172 10.47 -11.04 -10.37
C ALA A 172 11.79 -10.57 -11.00
N PRO A 173 11.73 -9.64 -11.95
CA PRO A 173 12.90 -8.96 -12.50
C PRO A 173 13.78 -8.36 -11.39
N LEU A 174 15.11 -8.41 -11.56
CA LEU A 174 16.08 -7.92 -10.55
C LEU A 174 15.81 -6.48 -10.09
N ASN A 175 15.46 -5.59 -11.03
CA ASN A 175 15.11 -4.21 -10.74
C ASN A 175 13.94 -4.09 -9.73
N LEU A 176 13.05 -5.08 -9.68
CA LEU A 176 11.96 -5.11 -8.73
C LEU A 176 12.42 -5.44 -7.32
N VAL A 177 13.26 -6.46 -7.20
CA VAL A 177 13.84 -6.89 -5.93
C VAL A 177 14.58 -5.71 -5.31
N GLU A 178 15.33 -4.96 -6.10
CA GLU A 178 16.02 -3.75 -5.66
C GLU A 178 15.06 -2.67 -5.15
N ILE A 179 13.93 -2.45 -5.82
CA ILE A 179 12.90 -1.51 -5.37
C ILE A 179 12.34 -1.92 -4.01
N VAL A 180 12.03 -3.20 -3.82
CA VAL A 180 11.52 -3.74 -2.55
C VAL A 180 12.59 -3.60 -1.45
N LYS A 181 13.84 -3.95 -1.77
CA LYS A 181 15.00 -3.82 -0.89
C LYS A 181 15.18 -2.38 -0.43
N GLU A 182 15.26 -1.42 -1.36
CA GLU A 182 15.43 -0.01 -1.05
C GLU A 182 14.31 0.52 -0.15
N ARG A 183 13.06 0.15 -0.47
CA ARG A 183 11.88 0.55 0.32
C ARG A 183 11.95 0.02 1.76
N ILE A 184 12.33 -1.25 1.96
CA ILE A 184 12.43 -1.85 3.30
C ILE A 184 13.63 -1.26 4.06
N GLN A 185 14.77 -1.08 3.39
CA GLN A 185 15.98 -0.53 3.99
C GLN A 185 15.80 0.93 4.47
N ASN A 186 14.91 1.70 3.84
CA ASN A 186 14.58 3.05 4.27
C ASN A 186 13.49 3.14 5.36
N ARG A 187 12.89 2.01 5.80
CA ARG A 187 11.92 1.99 6.91
C ARG A 187 12.58 2.34 8.23
N GLU A 188 11.85 3.06 9.06
CA GLU A 188 12.21 3.28 10.47
C GLU A 188 11.60 2.19 11.34
N ILE A 189 12.40 1.66 12.27
CA ILE A 189 11.98 0.68 13.26
C ILE A 189 12.39 1.13 14.67
N ILE A 190 11.62 0.72 15.67
CA ILE A 190 11.96 0.96 17.08
C ILE A 190 12.59 -0.30 17.64
N LEU A 191 13.83 -0.18 18.11
CA LEU A 191 14.52 -1.22 18.86
C LEU A 191 14.46 -0.92 20.35
N ALA A 192 14.28 -1.94 21.17
CA ALA A 192 14.33 -1.82 22.62
C ALA A 192 15.00 -3.03 23.27
N CYS A 193 15.67 -2.80 24.40
CA CYS A 193 16.34 -3.86 25.17
C CYS A 193 15.44 -4.36 26.30
N ILE A 194 15.04 -5.65 26.24
CA ILE A 194 14.25 -6.26 27.31
C ILE A 194 15.07 -6.53 28.57
N HIS A 195 16.39 -6.72 28.42
CA HIS A 195 17.27 -7.07 29.52
C HIS A 195 17.45 -5.90 30.49
N CYS A 196 17.95 -4.76 30.03
CA CYS A 196 18.17 -3.60 30.91
C CYS A 196 16.96 -2.69 31.04
N ARG A 197 15.99 -2.74 30.12
CA ARG A 197 14.78 -1.89 30.09
C ARG A 197 15.03 -0.38 30.04
N LYS A 198 16.28 0.02 29.80
CA LYS A 198 16.76 1.42 29.87
C LYS A 198 17.11 2.01 28.50
N TRP A 199 17.00 1.22 27.43
CA TRP A 199 17.34 1.64 26.07
C TRP A 199 16.20 1.31 25.10
N MET A 200 15.83 2.32 24.34
CA MET A 200 14.95 2.26 23.18
C MET A 200 15.43 3.32 22.19
N GLY A 201 15.38 3.04 20.90
CA GLY A 201 15.75 4.00 19.86
C GLY A 201 15.06 3.70 18.55
N LYS A 202 14.82 4.76 17.77
CA LYS A 202 14.24 4.68 16.42
C LYS A 202 15.36 4.80 15.41
N TYR A 203 15.46 3.83 14.50
CA TYR A 203 16.56 3.74 13.53
C TYR A 203 16.02 3.43 12.14
N ARG A 204 16.66 3.99 11.11
CA ARG A 204 16.46 3.51 9.74
C ARG A 204 17.22 2.21 9.54
N LEU A 205 16.56 1.22 8.97
CA LEU A 205 17.07 -0.15 8.83
C LEU A 205 18.46 -0.22 8.16
N LYS A 206 18.70 0.61 7.14
CA LYS A 206 19.97 0.66 6.40
C LYS A 206 21.18 1.01 7.26
N TYR A 207 20.99 1.74 8.37
CA TYR A 207 22.07 2.14 9.27
C TYR A 207 22.26 1.19 10.46
N ILE A 208 21.41 0.15 10.57
CA ILE A 208 21.53 -0.83 11.66
C ILE A 208 22.62 -1.83 11.27
N PRO A 209 23.61 -2.10 12.14
CA PRO A 209 24.64 -3.10 11.89
C PRO A 209 24.05 -4.53 11.87
N ASP A 210 24.83 -5.49 11.34
CA ASP A 210 24.40 -6.90 11.30
C ASP A 210 24.32 -7.51 12.70
N GLU A 211 25.27 -7.17 13.57
CA GLU A 211 25.23 -7.49 14.99
C GLU A 211 24.49 -6.42 15.80
N ILE A 212 23.41 -6.83 16.47
CA ILE A 212 22.52 -5.92 17.20
C ILE A 212 22.71 -6.13 18.69
N THR A 213 23.32 -5.16 19.36
CA THR A 213 23.56 -5.16 20.81
C THR A 213 23.01 -3.92 21.48
N CYS A 214 22.58 -4.04 22.73
CA CYS A 214 22.19 -2.89 23.54
C CYS A 214 23.40 -1.97 23.80
N PRO A 215 23.36 -0.69 23.42
CA PRO A 215 24.48 0.23 23.67
C PRO A 215 24.63 0.59 25.16
N LYS A 216 23.64 0.29 26.01
CA LYS A 216 23.71 0.54 27.46
C LYS A 216 24.23 -0.63 28.29
N CYS A 217 24.05 -1.87 27.84
CA CYS A 217 24.38 -3.05 28.67
C CYS A 217 25.02 -4.21 27.89
N GLY A 218 25.30 -4.05 26.60
CA GLY A 218 25.92 -5.08 25.76
C GLY A 218 25.04 -6.29 25.42
N ALA A 219 23.86 -6.43 26.03
CA ALA A 219 23.00 -7.60 25.82
C ALA A 219 22.46 -7.67 24.38
N LYS A 220 22.40 -8.89 23.83
CA LYS A 220 21.76 -9.21 22.53
C LYS A 220 20.23 -9.37 22.60
N ALA A 221 19.63 -9.20 23.77
CA ALA A 221 18.19 -9.32 24.00
C ALA A 221 17.43 -8.07 23.52
N ILE A 222 17.51 -7.81 22.21
CA ILE A 222 16.92 -6.66 21.52
C ILE A 222 15.72 -7.11 20.71
N GLY A 223 14.59 -6.43 20.90
CA GLY A 223 13.36 -6.65 20.14
C GLY A 223 13.03 -5.44 19.29
N THR A 224 12.15 -5.64 18.30
CA THR A 224 11.58 -4.56 17.48
C THR A 224 10.09 -4.42 17.73
N THR A 225 9.58 -3.20 17.65
CA THR A 225 8.14 -2.90 17.83
C THR A 225 7.74 -1.65 17.06
N TYR A 226 6.43 -1.42 16.94
CA TYR A 226 5.86 -0.15 16.48
C TYR A 226 5.40 0.75 17.65
N ARG A 227 5.42 0.23 18.88
CA ARG A 227 4.97 0.96 20.09
C ARG A 227 6.11 1.70 20.78
N GLU A 228 5.93 3.00 20.96
CA GLU A 228 6.88 3.86 21.67
C GLU A 228 6.82 3.69 23.20
N ASP A 229 5.78 3.03 23.74
CA ASP A 229 5.59 2.80 25.17
C ASP A 229 5.98 1.38 25.62
N ILE A 230 6.63 0.57 24.76
CA ILE A 230 6.95 -0.83 25.06
C ILE A 230 7.75 -1.02 26.35
N LEU A 231 8.68 -0.10 26.66
CA LEU A 231 9.45 -0.17 27.91
C LEU A 231 8.55 -0.04 29.15
N LYS A 232 7.49 0.77 29.09
CA LYS A 232 6.50 0.90 30.18
C LYS A 232 5.73 -0.40 30.37
N ILE A 233 5.37 -1.08 29.28
CA ILE A 233 4.67 -2.37 29.31
C ILE A 233 5.57 -3.44 29.94
N ILE A 234 6.84 -3.50 29.55
CA ILE A 234 7.82 -4.43 30.12
C ILE A 234 7.99 -4.16 31.62
N ASP A 235 8.09 -2.89 32.03
CA ASP A 235 8.19 -2.51 33.45
C ASP A 235 6.93 -2.86 34.25
N LYS A 236 5.73 -2.68 33.68
CA LYS A 236 4.47 -3.10 34.32
C LYS A 236 4.49 -4.59 34.61
N LYS A 237 4.87 -5.43 33.63
CA LYS A 237 4.98 -6.88 33.82
C LYS A 237 5.99 -7.24 34.89
N PHE A 238 7.17 -6.61 34.87
CA PHE A 238 8.23 -6.88 35.85
C PHE A 238 7.80 -6.51 37.29
N LYS A 239 6.97 -5.47 37.45
CA LYS A 239 6.38 -5.06 38.72
C LYS A 239 5.13 -5.86 39.13
N GLY A 240 4.79 -6.93 38.40
CA GLY A 240 3.62 -7.77 38.69
C GLY A 240 2.27 -7.08 38.44
N ARG A 241 2.23 -5.98 37.67
CA ARG A 241 0.98 -5.26 37.39
C ARG A 241 0.19 -5.95 36.27
N LYS A 242 -1.14 -5.87 36.33
CA LYS A 242 -2.03 -6.40 35.29
C LYS A 242 -1.84 -5.63 33.99
N LEU A 243 -1.65 -6.36 32.90
CA LEU A 243 -1.61 -5.84 31.53
C LEU A 243 -2.99 -5.96 30.88
N SER A 244 -3.36 -5.02 30.02
CA SER A 244 -4.51 -5.19 29.12
C SER A 244 -4.26 -6.30 28.10
N GLU A 245 -5.30 -6.80 27.42
CA GLU A 245 -5.13 -7.81 26.39
C GLU A 245 -4.25 -7.32 25.23
N ASP A 246 -4.39 -6.07 24.81
CA ASP A 246 -3.53 -5.45 23.79
C ASP A 246 -2.06 -5.39 24.25
N GLU A 247 -1.81 -4.96 25.50
CA GLU A 247 -0.46 -4.91 26.06
C GLU A 247 0.18 -6.30 26.14
N LYS A 248 -0.60 -7.33 26.46
CA LYS A 248 -0.12 -8.73 26.47
C LYS A 248 0.28 -9.17 25.06
N LYS A 249 -0.58 -8.93 24.07
CA LYS A 249 -0.34 -9.29 22.66
C LYS A 249 0.90 -8.60 22.11
N ASP A 250 1.06 -7.31 22.38
CA ASP A 250 2.24 -6.54 21.93
C ASP A 250 3.52 -7.02 22.61
N LEU A 251 3.46 -7.32 23.90
CA LEU A 251 4.62 -7.84 24.62
C LEU A 251 5.01 -9.24 24.12
N GLU A 252 4.04 -10.10 23.84
CA GLU A 252 4.29 -11.42 23.25
C GLU A 252 4.93 -11.29 21.87
N ASN A 253 4.41 -10.40 21.01
CA ASN A 253 5.01 -10.12 19.71
C ASN A 253 6.44 -9.58 19.83
N PHE A 254 6.66 -8.67 20.77
CA PHE A 254 7.99 -8.14 21.06
C PHE A 254 8.95 -9.24 21.52
N GLN A 255 8.53 -10.13 22.42
CA GLN A 255 9.32 -11.28 22.86
C GLN A 255 9.66 -12.24 21.72
N LYS A 256 8.70 -12.55 20.85
CA LYS A 256 8.94 -13.36 19.65
C LYS A 256 9.93 -12.69 18.70
N SER A 257 9.85 -11.36 18.56
CA SER A 257 10.80 -10.60 17.73
C SER A 257 12.24 -10.73 18.23
N ILE A 258 12.45 -10.74 19.56
CA ILE A 258 13.78 -10.92 20.17
C ILE A 258 14.37 -12.27 19.76
N SER A 259 13.59 -13.34 19.86
CA SER A 259 14.06 -14.69 19.48
C SER A 259 14.46 -14.75 18.01
N LEU A 260 13.73 -14.08 17.11
CA LEU A 260 14.07 -14.02 15.70
C LEU A 260 15.33 -13.20 15.45
N ILE A 261 15.46 -12.04 16.08
CA ILE A 261 16.65 -11.17 15.94
C ILE A 261 17.90 -11.89 16.47
N MET A 262 17.79 -12.59 17.60
CA MET A 262 18.91 -13.38 18.13
C MET A 262 19.31 -14.54 17.21
N SER A 263 18.37 -15.14 16.48
CA SER A 263 18.62 -16.30 15.61
C SER A 263 19.08 -15.91 14.20
N TYR A 264 18.55 -14.83 13.63
CA TYR A 264 18.73 -14.45 12.22
C TYR A 264 19.35 -13.04 12.04
N GLY A 265 19.65 -12.33 13.13
CA GLY A 265 20.27 -11.00 13.10
C GLY A 265 19.45 -9.98 12.31
N LYS A 266 20.14 -9.14 11.52
CA LYS A 266 19.52 -8.11 10.69
C LYS A 266 18.52 -8.65 9.66
N ARG A 267 18.65 -9.92 9.21
CA ARG A 267 17.64 -10.52 8.31
C ARG A 267 16.27 -10.60 8.98
N ALA A 268 16.20 -10.86 10.28
CA ALA A 268 14.93 -10.81 11.01
C ALA A 268 14.33 -9.40 11.02
N LEU A 269 15.16 -8.36 11.21
CA LEU A 269 14.70 -6.97 11.15
C LEU A 269 14.15 -6.61 9.78
N ILE A 270 14.80 -7.04 8.69
CA ILE A 270 14.33 -6.83 7.32
C ILE A 270 12.93 -7.43 7.12
N ALA A 271 12.72 -8.68 7.54
CA ALA A 271 11.42 -9.33 7.43
C ALA A 271 10.35 -8.63 8.30
N LEU A 272 10.69 -8.27 9.54
CA LEU A 272 9.76 -7.63 10.49
C LEU A 272 9.43 -6.16 10.14
N ALA A 273 10.28 -5.49 9.36
CA ALA A 273 10.06 -4.13 8.88
C ALA A 273 9.08 -4.07 7.69
N ALA A 274 8.83 -5.20 7.03
CA ALA A 274 7.90 -5.29 5.92
C ALA A 274 6.44 -5.19 6.36
N ARG A 275 5.57 -4.74 5.45
CA ARG A 275 4.20 -4.33 5.77
C ARG A 275 3.34 -5.54 6.14
N GLY A 276 2.83 -5.55 7.38
CA GLY A 276 1.91 -6.60 7.84
C GLY A 276 2.59 -7.94 8.12
N ILE A 277 3.92 -7.97 8.20
CA ILE A 277 4.67 -9.15 8.59
C ILE A 277 4.94 -9.11 10.09
N GLY A 278 4.18 -9.92 10.85
CA GLY A 278 4.42 -10.13 12.27
C GLY A 278 5.46 -11.23 12.54
N PRO A 279 5.83 -11.47 13.82
CA PRO A 279 6.83 -12.48 14.19
C PRO A 279 6.53 -13.89 13.65
N THR A 280 5.26 -14.31 13.63
CA THR A 280 4.87 -15.61 13.09
C THR A 280 5.20 -15.73 11.60
N THR A 281 4.80 -14.73 10.79
CA THR A 281 5.06 -14.70 9.35
C THR A 281 6.54 -14.54 9.05
N ALA A 282 7.25 -13.65 9.77
CA ALA A 282 8.70 -13.49 9.64
C ALA A 282 9.44 -14.81 9.94
N SER A 283 9.03 -15.53 10.99
CA SER A 283 9.61 -16.82 11.33
C SER A 283 9.43 -17.87 10.23
N ARG A 284 8.34 -17.83 9.46
CA ARG A 284 8.12 -18.70 8.31
C ARG A 284 9.07 -18.36 7.15
N ILE A 285 9.21 -17.07 6.84
CA ILE A 285 10.10 -16.57 5.77
C ILE A 285 11.56 -16.94 6.07
N LEU A 286 11.99 -16.79 7.33
CA LEU A 286 13.37 -17.01 7.75
C LEU A 286 13.78 -18.48 7.86
N ARG A 287 12.82 -19.41 8.01
CA ARG A 287 13.08 -20.85 8.24
C ARG A 287 13.42 -21.67 6.99
N GLY A 288 13.30 -21.12 5.79
CA GLY A 288 13.57 -21.87 4.56
C GLY A 288 15.06 -22.21 4.35
N PRO A 289 15.39 -23.01 3.32
CA PRO A 289 16.78 -23.35 2.94
C PRO A 289 17.63 -22.10 2.70
N GLN A 290 18.95 -22.22 2.54
CA GLN A 290 19.81 -21.07 2.21
C GLN A 290 19.29 -20.38 0.93
N LYS A 291 18.61 -19.26 1.12
CA LYS A 291 18.02 -18.45 0.04
C LYS A 291 19.03 -17.45 -0.46
N THR A 292 19.01 -17.19 -1.76
CA THR A 292 19.63 -15.97 -2.29
C THR A 292 18.99 -14.73 -1.67
N GLU A 293 19.68 -13.59 -1.71
CA GLU A 293 19.11 -12.33 -1.21
C GLU A 293 17.80 -11.98 -1.96
N GLU A 294 17.74 -12.29 -3.25
CA GLU A 294 16.59 -12.05 -4.13
C GLU A 294 15.37 -12.86 -3.72
N GLU A 295 15.53 -14.17 -3.54
CA GLU A 295 14.48 -15.07 -3.07
C GLU A 295 13.91 -14.63 -1.71
N PHE A 296 14.79 -14.13 -0.82
CA PHE A 296 14.37 -13.62 0.48
C PHE A 296 13.45 -12.40 0.36
N TYR A 297 13.80 -11.42 -0.49
CA TYR A 297 12.95 -10.25 -0.74
C TYR A 297 11.67 -10.59 -1.50
N LEU A 298 11.70 -11.60 -2.38
CA LEU A 298 10.52 -12.09 -3.08
C LEU A 298 9.50 -12.71 -2.14
N GLU A 299 9.94 -13.52 -1.18
CA GLU A 299 9.05 -14.08 -0.17
C GLU A 299 8.44 -13.02 0.75
N ILE A 300 9.22 -11.97 1.07
CA ILE A 300 8.69 -10.82 1.80
C ILE A 300 7.56 -10.17 0.99
N LEU A 301 7.79 -9.92 -0.30
CA LEU A 301 6.77 -9.32 -1.16
C LEU A 301 5.52 -10.19 -1.25
N GLU A 302 5.67 -11.51 -1.34
CA GLU A 302 4.54 -12.45 -1.37
C GLU A 302 3.77 -12.45 -0.05
N ALA A 303 4.46 -12.40 1.08
CA ALA A 303 3.83 -12.26 2.39
C ALA A 303 3.09 -10.92 2.55
N GLU A 304 3.61 -9.82 1.99
CA GLU A 304 2.90 -8.53 1.97
C GLU A 304 1.63 -8.58 1.11
N LYS A 305 1.67 -9.26 -0.04
CA LYS A 305 0.47 -9.48 -0.89
C LYS A 305 -0.58 -10.26 -0.12
N GLU A 306 -0.19 -11.34 0.54
CA GLU A 306 -1.12 -12.16 1.31
C GLU A 306 -1.74 -11.38 2.48
N TYR A 307 -0.93 -10.58 3.16
CA TYR A 307 -1.42 -9.67 4.19
C TYR A 307 -2.46 -8.69 3.62
N LEU A 308 -2.17 -8.05 2.48
CA LEU A 308 -3.11 -7.10 1.87
C LEU A 308 -4.40 -7.76 1.40
N ARG A 309 -4.32 -8.97 0.83
CA ARG A 309 -5.47 -9.78 0.42
C ARG A 309 -6.35 -10.13 1.61
N THR A 310 -5.73 -10.56 2.70
CA THR A 310 -6.46 -11.06 3.87
C THR A 310 -6.86 -9.94 4.84
N ARG A 311 -6.22 -8.75 4.82
CA ARG A 311 -6.47 -7.62 5.74
C ARG A 311 -7.94 -7.26 5.87
N MET A 312 -8.72 -7.41 4.80
CA MET A 312 -10.17 -7.14 4.80
C MET A 312 -10.96 -8.09 5.72
N PHE A 313 -10.41 -9.27 6.02
CA PHE A 313 -10.97 -10.28 6.92
C PHE A 313 -10.36 -10.25 8.33
N TRP A 314 -9.20 -9.61 8.50
CA TRP A 314 -8.62 -9.35 9.82
C TRP A 314 -9.32 -8.14 10.43
N GLY A 315 -10.48 -8.40 11.03
CA GLY A 315 -11.14 -7.44 11.89
C GLY A 315 -10.31 -7.23 13.15
N GLU A 316 -9.73 -6.04 13.27
CA GLU A 316 -9.58 -5.35 14.56
C GLU A 316 -10.21 -3.97 14.37
#